data_AF-A0AA45W615-F1
#
_entry.id   AF-A0AA45W615-F1
#
_cell.length_a   1.000
_cell.length_b   1.000
_cell.length_c   1.000
_cell.angle_alpha   90.00
_cell.angle_beta   90.00
_cell.angle_gamma   90.00
#
_symmetry.space_group_name_H-M   'P 1'
#
loop_
_entity.id
_entity.type
_entity.pdbx_description
1 polymer ?
#
loop_
_entity_poly.entity_id
_entity_poly.type
_entity_poly.pdbx_seq_one_letter_code
_entity_poly.pdbx_strand_id
1 'polypeptide(L)'
;MTKPDFTVSPLAHIPVDACRALWCNVLSMAWEDALHPSITAHPKDVERAQSWFGGRDFWQVCALAGVEGDRILKGFHAALSSGDPRSAVQRKRIAA
;
A
#
# COMPACT_ATOMS: atom_id res chain seq x y z
N MET A 1 51.04 -0.41 12.52
CA MET A 1 50.03 -1.26 11.84
C MET A 1 48.71 -1.05 12.57
N THR A 2 48.07 0.08 12.27
CA THR A 2 46.80 0.50 12.86
C THR A 2 45.68 -0.30 12.22
N LYS A 3 44.93 -1.05 13.04
CA LYS A 3 43.71 -1.73 12.60
C LYS A 3 42.76 -0.67 12.02
N PRO A 4 42.14 -0.92 10.85
CA PRO A 4 41.06 -0.06 10.41
C PRO A 4 39.92 -0.20 11.42
N ASP A 5 39.68 0.87 12.18
CA ASP A 5 38.42 1.09 12.85
C ASP A 5 37.34 0.99 11.77
N PHE A 6 36.50 -0.05 11.87
CA PHE A 6 35.22 -0.07 11.18
C PHE A 6 34.39 1.05 11.81
N THR A 7 34.62 2.27 11.35
CA THR A 7 33.75 3.40 11.61
C THR A 7 32.35 2.96 11.25
N VAL A 8 31.51 2.86 12.29
CA VAL A 8 30.08 2.70 12.18
C VAL A 8 29.63 3.66 11.10
N SER A 9 29.29 3.10 9.94
CA SER A 9 28.72 3.89 8.85
C SER A 9 27.50 4.58 9.47
N PRO A 10 27.38 5.92 9.37
CA PRO A 10 26.25 6.60 9.95
C PRO A 10 25.06 6.21 9.08
N LEU A 11 24.43 5.09 9.42
CA LEU A 11 23.01 4.89 9.16
C LEU A 11 22.38 6.11 9.82
N ALA A 12 22.21 7.17 9.03
CA ALA A 12 21.62 8.41 9.44
C ALA A 12 20.40 8.04 10.27
N HIS A 13 20.33 8.53 11.51
CA HIS A 13 19.27 8.15 12.44
C HIS A 13 17.91 8.43 11.77
N ILE A 14 17.28 7.39 11.21
CA ILE A 14 16.00 7.53 10.52
C ILE A 14 14.97 7.74 11.62
N PRO A 15 14.30 8.90 11.65
CA PRO A 15 13.30 9.14 12.67
C PRO A 15 12.16 8.13 12.50
N VAL A 16 11.64 7.63 13.61
CA VAL A 16 10.54 6.64 13.64
C VAL A 16 9.34 7.14 12.81
N ASP A 17 9.08 8.44 12.83
CA ASP A 17 8.00 9.06 12.07
C ASP A 17 8.22 8.98 10.56
N ALA A 18 9.46 9.06 10.07
CA ALA A 18 9.76 8.86 8.65
C ALA A 18 9.55 7.40 8.23
N CYS A 19 9.89 6.44 9.09
CA CYS A 19 9.58 5.03 8.84
C CYS A 19 8.07 4.79 8.78
N ARG A 20 7.31 5.34 9.73
CA ARG A 20 5.84 5.24 9.72
C ARG A 20 5.24 5.88 8.48
N ALA A 21 5.71 7.07 8.10
CA ALA A 21 5.27 7.77 6.90
C ALA A 21 5.53 6.95 5.62
N LEU A 22 6.67 6.26 5.54
CA LEU A 22 6.96 5.35 4.44
C LEU A 22 5.92 4.23 4.36
N TRP A 23 5.61 3.57 5.48
CA TRP A 23 4.64 2.48 5.49
C TRP A 23 3.20 2.96 5.25
N CYS A 24 2.85 4.16 5.71
CA CYS A 24 1.60 4.81 5.34
C CYS A 24 1.53 5.05 3.82
N ASN A 25 2.62 5.48 3.18
CA ASN A 25 2.67 5.64 1.72
C ASN A 25 2.52 4.29 1.00
N VAL A 26 3.12 3.21 1.51
CA VAL A 26 2.93 1.86 0.96
C VAL A 26 1.45 1.46 1.00
N LEU A 27 0.76 1.69 2.14
CA LEU A 27 -0.68 1.42 2.25
C LEU A 27 -1.50 2.24 1.25
N SER A 28 -1.21 3.53 1.13
CA SER A 28 -1.90 4.41 0.18
C SER A 28 -1.70 3.97 -1.27
N MET A 29 -0.47 3.59 -1.67
CA MET A 29 -0.19 3.11 -3.02
C MET A 29 -0.91 1.79 -3.30
N ALA A 30 -0.85 0.83 -2.37
CA ALA A 30 -1.54 -0.45 -2.53
C ALA A 30 -3.07 -0.27 -2.62
N TRP A 31 -3.62 0.72 -1.90
CA TRP A 31 -5.03 1.06 -1.96
C TRP A 31 -5.44 1.60 -3.33
N GLU A 32 -4.68 2.55 -3.87
CA GLU A 32 -4.90 3.10 -5.20
C GLU A 32 -4.74 2.03 -6.29
N ASP A 33 -3.72 1.17 -6.22
CA ASP A 33 -3.53 0.08 -7.19
C ASP A 33 -4.69 -0.92 -7.19
N ALA A 34 -5.30 -1.17 -6.03
CA ALA A 34 -6.40 -2.11 -5.89
C ALA A 34 -7.77 -1.54 -6.30
N LEU A 35 -8.01 -0.24 -6.11
CA LEU A 35 -9.28 0.43 -6.43
C LEU A 35 -9.29 1.14 -7.79
N HIS A 36 -8.14 1.65 -8.21
CA HIS A 36 -7.94 2.45 -9.42
C HIS A 36 -6.81 1.87 -10.29
N PRO A 37 -6.90 0.58 -10.68
CA PRO A 37 -5.85 -0.04 -11.47
C PRO A 37 -5.65 0.68 -12.81
N SER A 38 -4.39 0.69 -13.27
CA SER A 38 -4.05 1.19 -14.61
C SER A 38 -4.87 0.51 -15.71
N ILE A 39 -5.11 1.21 -16.81
CA ILE A 39 -5.75 0.64 -18.02
C ILE A 39 -4.97 -0.55 -18.60
N THR A 40 -3.68 -0.63 -18.31
CA THR A 40 -2.80 -1.72 -18.77
C THR A 40 -2.68 -2.86 -17.75
N ALA A 41 -3.32 -2.74 -16.58
CA ALA A 41 -3.22 -3.75 -15.54
C ALA A 41 -4.00 -5.01 -15.94
N HIS A 42 -3.37 -6.16 -15.78
CA HIS A 42 -4.02 -7.44 -16.05
C HIS A 42 -5.03 -7.75 -14.92
N PRO A 43 -6.24 -8.28 -15.21
CA PRO A 43 -7.26 -8.54 -14.19
C PRO A 43 -6.77 -9.36 -12.99
N LYS A 44 -5.93 -10.37 -13.25
CA LYS A 44 -5.30 -11.19 -12.19
C LYS A 44 -4.38 -10.39 -11.26
N ASP A 45 -3.72 -9.35 -11.74
CA ASP A 45 -2.88 -8.49 -10.90
C ASP A 45 -3.74 -7.60 -10.01
N VAL A 46 -4.90 -7.16 -10.51
CA VAL A 46 -5.91 -6.42 -9.72
C VAL A 46 -6.49 -7.30 -8.62
N GLU A 47 -6.88 -8.54 -8.95
CA GLU A 47 -7.35 -9.52 -7.96
C GLU A 47 -6.28 -9.83 -6.91
N ARG A 48 -5.01 -9.93 -7.33
CA ARG A 48 -3.87 -10.11 -6.41
C ARG A 48 -3.68 -8.89 -5.50
N ALA A 49 -3.79 -7.67 -6.03
CA ALA A 49 -3.70 -6.45 -5.24
C ALA A 49 -4.87 -6.34 -4.23
N GLN A 50 -6.08 -6.72 -4.62
CA GLN A 50 -7.24 -6.72 -3.73
C GLN A 50 -7.14 -7.78 -2.64
N SER A 51 -6.68 -8.99 -2.98
CA SER A 51 -6.52 -10.10 -2.02
C SER A 51 -5.34 -9.91 -1.05
N TRP A 52 -4.47 -8.94 -1.30
CA TRP A 52 -3.44 -8.54 -0.34
C TRP A 52 -4.06 -7.97 0.95
N PHE A 53 -5.18 -7.22 0.83
CA PHE A 53 -5.90 -6.68 1.98
C PHE A 53 -6.48 -7.81 2.84
N GLY A 54 -6.14 -7.79 4.13
CA GLY A 54 -6.48 -8.86 5.08
C GLY A 54 -5.50 -10.03 5.10
N GLY A 55 -4.53 -10.07 4.17
CA GLY A 55 -3.43 -11.04 4.16
C GLY A 55 -2.39 -10.79 5.26
N ARG A 56 -1.45 -11.72 5.44
CA ARG A 56 -0.39 -11.64 6.47
C ARG A 56 0.42 -10.34 6.36
N ASP A 57 0.89 -10.02 5.16
CA ASP A 57 1.79 -8.90 4.93
C ASP A 57 1.08 -7.55 5.17
N PHE A 58 -0.22 -7.48 4.85
CA PHE A 58 -1.06 -6.32 5.15
C PHE A 58 -1.05 -5.99 6.65
N TRP A 59 -1.26 -6.98 7.52
CA TRP A 59 -1.25 -6.76 8.98
C TRP A 59 0.12 -6.30 9.48
N GLN A 60 1.20 -6.85 8.91
CA GLN A 60 2.56 -6.43 9.23
C GLN A 60 2.79 -4.97 8.81
N VAL A 61 2.35 -4.57 7.63
CA VAL A 61 2.46 -3.18 7.17
C VAL A 61 1.63 -2.22 8.03
N CYS A 62 0.41 -2.60 8.44
CA CYS A 62 -0.37 -1.78 9.37
C CYS A 62 0.33 -1.57 10.71
N ALA A 63 0.96 -2.61 11.26
CA ALA A 63 1.75 -2.50 12.48
C ALA A 63 2.96 -1.56 12.31
N LEU A 64 3.65 -1.64 11.17
CA LEU A 64 4.80 -0.78 10.86
C LEU A 64 4.41 0.68 10.58
N ALA A 65 3.23 0.90 10.00
CA ALA A 65 2.64 2.23 9.82
C ALA A 65 2.08 2.83 11.13
N GLY A 66 1.87 1.99 12.16
CA GLY A 66 1.25 2.42 13.42
C GLY A 66 -0.24 2.73 13.28
N VAL A 67 -0.94 2.02 12.41
CA VAL A 67 -2.39 2.19 12.15
C VAL A 67 -3.19 0.96 12.56
N GLU A 68 -4.48 1.14 12.84
CA GLU A 68 -5.40 0.05 13.18
C GLU A 68 -5.82 -0.71 11.91
N GLY A 69 -5.28 -1.92 11.71
CA GLY A 69 -5.51 -2.71 10.50
C GLY A 69 -6.98 -3.05 10.25
N ASP A 70 -7.76 -3.34 11.28
CA ASP A 70 -9.21 -3.64 11.16
C ASP A 70 -9.99 -2.46 10.58
N ARG A 71 -9.64 -1.24 11.00
CA ARG A 71 -10.25 -0.01 10.48
C ARG A 71 -9.91 0.21 9.01
N ILE A 72 -8.65 -0.04 8.62
CA ILE A 72 -8.21 0.05 7.22
C ILE A 72 -8.96 -0.98 6.37
N LEU A 73 -9.03 -2.25 6.81
CA LEU A 73 -9.69 -3.32 6.08
C LEU A 73 -11.21 -3.07 5.90
N LYS A 74 -11.89 -2.61 6.96
CA LYS A 74 -13.30 -2.19 6.88
C LYS A 74 -13.50 -1.07 5.87
N GLY A 75 -12.63 -0.06 5.88
CA GLY A 75 -12.67 1.03 4.91
C GLY A 75 -12.48 0.53 3.47
N PHE A 76 -11.57 -0.42 3.27
CA PHE A 76 -11.28 -0.98 1.95
C PHE A 76 -12.48 -1.75 1.39
N HIS A 77 -13.10 -2.61 2.19
CA HIS A 77 -14.32 -3.32 1.81
C HIS A 77 -15.49 -2.38 1.52
N ALA A 78 -15.63 -1.31 2.28
CA ALA A 78 -16.63 -0.28 2.01
C ALA A 78 -16.37 0.39 0.65
N ALA A 79 -15.12 0.74 0.34
CA ALA A 79 -14.74 1.35 -0.93
C ALA A 79 -15.00 0.43 -2.14
N LEU A 80 -14.72 -0.88 -2.00
CA LEU A 80 -15.07 -1.89 -3.03
C LEU A 80 -16.59 -1.98 -3.26
N SER A 81 -17.38 -1.93 -2.19
CA SER A 81 -18.84 -2.07 -2.23
C SER A 81 -19.55 -0.81 -2.74
N SER A 82 -18.98 0.36 -2.45
CA SER A 82 -19.53 1.64 -2.91
C SER A 82 -19.39 1.86 -4.41
N GLY A 83 -18.60 1.02 -5.11
CA GLY A 83 -18.41 1.11 -6.56
C GLY A 83 -18.06 2.53 -6.96
N ASP A 84 -16.83 2.98 -6.65
CA ASP A 84 -16.40 4.35 -6.90
C ASP A 84 -16.83 4.79 -8.33
N PRO A 85 -17.61 5.89 -8.47
CA PRO A 85 -18.01 6.40 -9.78
C PRO A 85 -16.81 6.69 -10.69
N ARG A 86 -15.59 6.87 -10.16
CA ARG A 86 -14.35 6.93 -10.96
C ARG A 86 -14.03 5.62 -11.67
N SER A 87 -14.27 4.47 -11.04
CA SER A 87 -14.15 3.14 -11.66
C SER A 87 -15.19 2.92 -12.76
N ALA A 88 -16.39 3.52 -12.62
CA ALA A 88 -17.45 3.46 -13.63
C ALA A 88 -17.17 4.36 -14.85
N VAL A 89 -16.54 5.53 -14.66
CA VAL A 89 -16.12 6.42 -15.75
C VAL A 89 -15.02 5.78 -16.60
N GLN A 90 -14.08 5.04 -15.98
CA GLN A 90 -13.06 4.26 -16.70
C GLN A 90 -13.70 3.16 -17.58
N ARG A 91 -14.75 2.48 -17.07
CA ARG A 91 -15.48 1.43 -17.80
C ARG A 91 -16.31 1.95 -18.98
N LYS A 92 -16.79 3.21 -18.95
CA LYS A 92 -17.59 3.79 -20.04
C LYS A 92 -16.80 4.19 -21.27
N ARG A 93 -15.48 4.44 -21.16
CA ARG A 93 -14.64 4.73 -22.35
C ARG A 93 -14.35 3.50 -23.22
N ILE A 94 -14.74 2.31 -22.78
CA ILE A 94 -14.50 1.03 -23.46
C ILE A 94 -15.66 0.62 -24.40
N ALA A 95 -16.79 1.36 -24.38
CA ALA A 95 -18.00 1.01 -25.14
C ALA A 95 -18.37 2.04 -26.23
N ALA A 96 -17.46 2.97 -26.55
CA ALA A 96 -17.64 4.00 -27.57
C ALA A 96 -16.49 3.99 -28.57
#